data_AF-A0A392RVE3-F1
#
_entry.id   AF-A0A392RVE3-F1
#
_cell.length_a   1.000
_cell.length_b   1.000
_cell.length_c   1.000
_cell.angle_alpha   90.00
_cell.angle_beta   90.00
_cell.angle_gamma   90.00
#
_symmetry.space_group_name_H-M   'P 1'
#
loop_
_entity.id
_entity.type
_entity.pdbx_description
1 polymer ?
#
loop_
_entity_poly.entity_id
_entity_poly.type
_entity_poly.pdbx_seq_one_letter_code
_entity_poly.pdbx_strand_id
1 'polypeptide(L)'
;MSSHPNGHFQMNFPILNNKNYDNWCKQMKVVFSFQEMWNLVTEGVPKIGARATNEEKTTNKELKKKDFKAFFIIHRCVDADNFEK
;
A
#
# COMPACT_ATOMS: atom_id res chain seq x y z
N MET A 1 30.81 7.19 3.30
CA MET A 1 29.75 6.21 2.92
C MET A 1 28.71 6.28 4.02
N SER A 2 27.66 7.08 3.81
CA SER A 2 26.57 7.21 4.76
C SER A 2 25.74 5.93 4.73
N SER A 3 25.93 5.07 5.74
CA SER A 3 25.06 3.94 6.00
C SER A 3 23.68 4.47 6.33
N HIS A 4 22.78 4.51 5.34
CA HIS A 4 21.37 4.65 5.61
C HIS A 4 20.96 3.41 6.43
N PRO A 5 20.45 3.56 7.66
CA PRO A 5 19.79 2.45 8.30
C PRO A 5 18.58 2.18 7.41
N ASN A 6 18.63 1.11 6.62
CA ASN A 6 17.44 0.45 6.11
C ASN A 6 16.72 -0.05 7.37
N GLY A 7 15.98 0.87 8.00
CA GLY A 7 15.02 0.60 9.04
C GLY A 7 13.93 -0.22 8.39
N HIS A 8 14.21 -1.50 8.22
CA HIS A 8 13.23 -2.50 7.87
C HIS A 8 12.35 -2.59 9.10
N PHE A 9 11.40 -1.65 9.23
CA PHE A 9 10.35 -1.71 10.21
C PHE A 9 9.69 -3.06 9.96
N GLN A 10 9.89 -4.01 10.87
CA GLN A 10 9.10 -5.23 10.88
C GLN A 10 7.69 -4.79 11.30
N MET A 11 6.93 -4.26 10.34
CA MET A 11 5.52 -4.01 10.51
C MET A 11 4.87 -5.38 10.63
N ASN A 12 4.59 -5.78 11.88
CA ASN A 12 3.56 -6.76 12.14
C ASN A 12 2.24 -6.12 11.70
N PHE A 13 1.87 -6.36 10.45
CA PHE A 13 0.63 -5.85 9.93
C PHE A 13 -0.55 -6.57 10.60
N PRO A 14 -1.65 -5.86 10.88
CA PRO A 14 -2.81 -6.50 11.47
C PRO A 14 -3.42 -7.52 10.52
N ILE A 15 -3.68 -8.73 11.02
CA ILE A 15 -4.42 -9.75 10.27
C ILE A 15 -5.91 -9.50 10.45
N LEU A 16 -6.62 -9.40 9.32
CA LEU A 16 -8.06 -9.28 9.25
C LEU A 16 -8.69 -10.62 9.55
N ASN A 17 -9.59 -10.64 10.52
CA ASN A 17 -10.44 -11.77 10.85
C ASN A 17 -11.90 -11.32 10.99
N ASN A 18 -12.77 -12.29 11.23
CA ASN A 18 -14.23 -12.08 11.22
C ASN A 18 -14.75 -11.24 12.39
N LYS A 19 -13.89 -10.83 13.33
CA LYS A 19 -14.27 -10.11 14.55
C LYS A 19 -13.60 -8.75 14.69
N ASN A 20 -12.62 -8.40 13.85
CA ASN A 20 -11.76 -7.24 14.08
C ASN A 20 -11.78 -6.20 12.95
N TYR A 21 -12.71 -6.28 11.99
CA TYR A 21 -12.76 -5.40 10.81
C TYR A 21 -12.58 -3.92 11.13
N ASP A 22 -13.37 -3.36 12.05
CA ASP A 22 -13.29 -1.93 12.39
C ASP A 22 -11.92 -1.51 12.94
N ASN A 23 -11.33 -2.37 13.79
CA ASN A 23 -10.00 -2.12 14.34
C ASN A 23 -8.92 -2.29 13.27
N TRP A 24 -9.06 -3.30 12.40
CA TRP A 24 -8.18 -3.54 11.27
C TRP A 24 -8.17 -2.35 10.31
N CYS A 25 -9.34 -1.80 9.96
CA CYS A 25 -9.46 -0.61 9.11
C CYS A 25 -8.74 0.59 9.71
N LYS A 26 -8.89 0.84 11.03
CA LYS A 26 -8.20 1.94 11.72
C LYS A 26 -6.68 1.77 11.66
N GLN A 27 -6.18 0.55 11.90
CA GLN A 27 -4.75 0.26 11.88
C GLN A 27 -4.17 0.32 10.46
N MET A 28 -4.86 -0.22 9.47
CA MET A 28 -4.45 -0.13 8.06
C MET A 28 -4.43 1.30 7.55
N LYS A 29 -5.39 2.14 7.98
CA LYS A 29 -5.35 3.58 7.69
C LYS A 29 -4.08 4.22 8.22
N VAL A 30 -3.69 3.95 9.47
CA VAL A 30 -2.43 4.48 10.04
C VAL A 30 -1.21 4.01 9.25
N VAL A 31 -1.15 2.73 8.89
CA VAL A 31 -0.05 2.15 8.08
C VAL A 31 0.06 2.84 6.73
N PHE A 32 -1.05 2.99 6.00
CA PHE A 32 -1.04 3.60 4.67
C PHE A 32 -0.84 5.11 4.71
N SER A 33 -1.33 5.81 5.74
CA SER A 33 -1.02 7.23 5.94
C SER A 33 0.47 7.43 6.23
N PHE A 34 1.10 6.58 7.07
CA PHE A 34 2.53 6.65 7.36
C PHE A 34 3.40 6.39 6.13
N GLN A 35 2.97 5.51 5.24
CA GLN A 35 3.70 5.20 4.00
C GLN A 35 3.33 6.13 2.83
N GLU A 36 2.52 7.17 3.04
CA GLU A 36 2.03 8.07 1.99
C GLU A 36 1.28 7.35 0.86
N MET A 37 0.61 6.25 1.18
CA MET A 37 -0.14 5.42 0.22
C MET A 37 -1.65 5.53 0.43
N TRP A 38 -2.13 6.26 1.44
CA TRP A 38 -3.57 6.36 1.74
C TRP A 38 -4.41 6.83 0.55
N ASN A 39 -3.98 7.90 -0.13
CA ASN A 39 -4.69 8.40 -1.32
C ASN A 39 -4.63 7.39 -2.47
N LEU A 40 -3.50 6.69 -2.64
CA LEU A 40 -3.40 5.64 -3.68
C LEU A 40 -4.35 4.48 -3.41
N VAL A 41 -4.47 4.03 -2.16
CA VAL A 41 -5.37 2.92 -1.79
C VAL A 41 -6.84 3.31 -1.94
N THR A 42 -7.18 4.58 -1.74
CA THR A 42 -8.58 5.05 -1.74
C THR A 42 -9.04 5.61 -3.09
N GLU A 43 -8.16 6.30 -3.81
CA GLU A 43 -8.46 6.98 -5.08
C GLU A 43 -7.83 6.30 -6.30
N GLY A 44 -6.86 5.40 -6.08
CA GLY A 44 -6.12 4.70 -7.14
C GLY A 44 -5.01 5.54 -7.77
N VAL A 45 -4.34 4.94 -8.76
CA VAL A 45 -3.33 5.65 -9.56
C VAL A 45 -4.02 6.51 -10.64
N PRO A 46 -3.72 7.82 -10.73
CA PRO A 46 -4.27 8.68 -11.76
C PRO A 46 -3.96 8.18 -13.18
N LYS A 47 -4.95 8.25 -14.07
CA LYS A 47 -4.76 7.93 -15.49
C LYS A 47 -4.03 9.09 -16.18
N ILE A 48 -2.92 8.78 -16.84
CA ILE A 48 -2.20 9.75 -17.68
C ILE A 48 -2.66 9.65 -19.15
N GLY A 49 -2.71 10.79 -19.84
CA GLY A 49 -3.11 10.85 -21.24
C GLY A 49 -2.05 10.30 -22.21
N ALA A 50 -2.45 10.00 -23.45
CA ALA A 50 -1.54 9.47 -24.47
C ALA A 50 -0.36 10.41 -24.83
N ARG A 51 -0.55 11.72 -24.62
CA ARG A 51 0.47 12.77 -24.85
C ARG A 51 1.26 13.15 -23.59
N ALA A 52 1.19 12.33 -22.54
CA ALA A 52 1.91 12.59 -21.30
C ALA A 52 3.42 12.69 -21.53
N THR A 53 4.06 13.62 -20.82
CA THR A 53 5.50 13.85 -20.90
C THR A 53 6.27 12.65 -20.33
N ASN A 54 7.58 12.62 -20.57
CA ASN A 54 8.42 11.55 -20.03
C ASN A 54 8.50 11.62 -18.49
N GLU A 55 8.43 12.82 -17.94
CA GLU A 55 8.40 13.07 -16.49
C GLU A 55 7.09 12.54 -15.89
N GLU A 56 5.94 12.83 -16.51
CA GLU A 56 4.64 12.31 -16.07
C GLU A 56 4.58 10.78 -16.13
N LYS A 57 5.12 10.17 -17.19
CA LYS A 57 5.21 8.71 -17.33
C LYS A 57 6.08 8.09 -16.24
N THR A 58 7.19 8.74 -15.88
CA THR A 58 8.10 8.27 -14.83
C THR A 58 7.43 8.33 -13.46
N THR A 59 6.81 9.47 -13.14
CA THR A 59 6.04 9.64 -11.89
C THR A 59 4.92 8.60 -11.80
N ASN A 60 4.16 8.40 -12.88
CA ASN A 60 3.09 7.40 -12.92
C ASN A 60 3.61 5.96 -12.70
N LYS A 61 4.80 5.63 -13.22
CA LYS A 61 5.42 4.32 -12.98
C LYS A 61 5.75 4.11 -11.49
N GLU A 62 6.24 5.14 -10.81
CA GLU A 62 6.51 5.07 -9.37
C GLU A 62 5.22 5.00 -8.53
N LEU A 63 4.16 5.72 -8.93
CA LEU A 63 2.84 5.59 -8.29
C LEU A 63 2.27 4.17 -8.43
N LYS A 64 2.39 3.54 -9.60
CA LYS A 64 1.99 2.13 -9.80
C LYS A 64 2.76 1.16 -8.92
N LYS A 65 4.07 1.38 -8.70
CA LYS A 65 4.84 0.55 -7.78
C LYS A 65 4.35 0.69 -6.34
N LYS A 66 4.05 1.91 -5.90
CA LYS A 66 3.46 2.17 -4.56
C LYS A 66 2.09 1.51 -4.43
N ASP A 67 1.26 1.57 -5.46
CA ASP A 67 -0.05 0.92 -5.51
C ASP A 67 0.05 -0.61 -5.38
N PHE A 68 0.93 -1.26 -6.14
CA PHE A 68 1.19 -2.70 -5.99
C PHE A 68 1.75 -3.07 -4.62
N LYS A 69 2.60 -2.22 -4.03
CA LYS A 69 3.08 -2.43 -2.66
C LYS A 69 1.92 -2.37 -1.66
N ALA A 70 0.98 -1.44 -1.85
CA ALA A 70 -0.19 -1.36 -1.00
C ALA A 70 -1.08 -2.61 -1.12
N PHE A 71 -1.31 -3.10 -2.33
CA PHE A 71 -2.01 -4.38 -2.54
C PHE A 71 -1.32 -5.56 -1.88
N PHE A 72 0.01 -5.65 -2.00
CA PHE A 72 0.78 -6.71 -1.36
C PHE A 72 0.64 -6.68 0.17
N ILE A 73 0.61 -5.49 0.78
CA ILE A 73 0.35 -5.33 2.21
C ILE A 73 -1.05 -5.82 2.54
N ILE A 74 -2.10 -5.33 1.85
CA ILE A 74 -3.48 -5.76 2.10
C ILE A 74 -3.60 -7.28 2.00
N HIS A 75 -3.05 -7.89 0.95
CA HIS A 75 -3.08 -9.34 0.77
C HIS A 75 -2.43 -10.09 1.94
N ARG A 76 -1.27 -9.62 2.43
CA ARG A 76 -0.61 -10.22 3.61
C ARG A 76 -1.39 -10.03 4.91
N CYS A 77 -2.25 -9.02 4.96
CA CYS A 77 -3.07 -8.67 6.12
C CYS A 77 -4.41 -9.41 6.14
N VAL A 78 -4.70 -10.29 5.19
CA VAL A 78 -5.91 -11.11 5.18
C VAL A 78 -5.54 -12.53 5.58
N ASP A 79 -6.29 -13.12 6.50
CA ASP A 79 -6.12 -14.52 6.89
C ASP A 79 -6.33 -15.45 5.69
N ALA A 80 -5.55 -16.53 5.60
CA ALA A 80 -5.67 -17.51 4.52
C ALA A 80 -7.08 -18.14 4.48
N ASP A 81 -7.69 -18.32 5.65
CA ASP A 81 -9.08 -18.80 5.80
C ASP A 81 -10.13 -17.85 5.19
N ASN A 82 -9.79 -16.58 4.96
CA ASN A 82 -10.66 -15.59 4.30
C ASN A 82 -10.38 -15.47 2.79
N PHE A 83 -9.28 -16.04 2.28
CA PHE A 83 -8.87 -15.93 0.87
C PHE A 83 -9.18 -17.21 0.07
N GLU A 84 -9.12 -18.39 0.70
CA GLU A 84 -9.50 -19.65 0.08
C GLU A 84 -10.90 -20.10 0.52
N LYS A 85 -11.85 -20.06 -0.41
CA LYS A 85 -13.09 -20.83 -0.33
C LYS A 85 -13.47 -21.37 -1.70
#